data_AF-D3UHD0-F1
#
_entry.id   AF-D3UHD0-F1
#
_cell.length_a   1.000
_cell.length_b   1.000
_cell.length_c   1.000
_cell.angle_alpha   90.00
_cell.angle_beta   90.00
_cell.angle_gamma   90.00
#
_symmetry.space_group_name_H-M   'P 1'
#
loop_
_entity.id
_entity.type
_entity.pdbx_description
1 polymer ?
#
loop_
_entity_poly.entity_id
_entity_poly.type
_entity_poly.pdbx_seq_one_letter_code
_entity_poly.pdbx_strand_id
1 'polypeptide(L)'
;MKKKTLGVLFFAALFAKEESFITIEEYGKELYKNPRGIGCIHCHGSDGRGGVIASYKHKNIPKILKAPDITVLDFETFKKRTLMDKGVMPKYHLTDTELQAIFAFLHSNLNP
;
A
#
# COMPACT_ATOMS: atom_id res chain seq x y z
N MET A 1 25.99 14.81 -51.90
CA MET A 1 24.71 15.14 -51.23
C MET A 1 24.31 14.06 -50.22
N LYS A 2 24.97 13.90 -49.06
CA LYS A 2 24.56 12.91 -48.04
C LYS A 2 25.06 13.28 -46.64
N LYS A 3 24.54 14.34 -46.03
CA LYS A 3 24.82 14.70 -44.61
C LYS A 3 23.66 15.50 -44.01
N LYS A 4 22.45 14.92 -43.91
CA LYS A 4 21.33 15.60 -43.19
C LYS A 4 20.43 14.66 -42.36
N THR A 5 20.61 13.35 -42.39
CA THR A 5 19.71 12.40 -41.71
C THR A 5 20.08 12.06 -40.27
N LEU A 6 21.26 12.44 -39.77
CA LEU A 6 21.70 12.07 -38.41
C LEU A 6 21.09 12.97 -37.30
N GLY A 7 20.63 14.18 -37.62
CA GLY A 7 20.11 15.13 -36.63
C GLY A 7 18.66 14.87 -36.19
N VAL A 8 17.88 14.12 -36.98
CA VAL A 8 16.44 13.92 -36.71
C VAL A 8 16.18 12.89 -35.62
N LEU A 9 17.03 11.86 -35.51
CA LEU A 9 16.91 10.83 -34.47
C LEU A 9 17.29 11.33 -33.07
N PHE A 10 18.17 12.33 -32.97
CA PHE A 10 18.59 12.90 -31.68
C PHE A 10 17.52 13.81 -31.05
N PHE A 11 16.69 14.45 -31.88
CA PHE A 11 15.63 15.36 -31.39
C PHE A 11 14.41 14.61 -30.83
N ALA A 12 14.13 13.39 -31.30
CA ALA A 12 12.99 12.60 -30.84
C ALA A 12 13.17 12.04 -29.42
N ALA A 13 14.41 11.75 -29.01
CA ALA A 13 14.71 11.23 -27.66
C ALA A 13 14.46 12.27 -26.55
N LEU A 14 14.47 13.57 -26.86
CA LEU A 14 14.25 14.65 -25.89
C LEU A 14 12.77 14.83 -25.49
N PHE A 15 11.83 14.20 -26.21
CA PHE A 15 10.39 14.29 -25.94
C PHE A 15 9.79 12.97 -25.42
N ALA A 16 10.62 11.96 -25.15
CA ALA A 16 10.15 10.75 -24.50
C ALA A 16 9.75 11.10 -23.06
N LYS A 17 8.45 11.11 -22.77
CA LYS A 17 7.96 11.20 -21.39
C LYS A 17 8.39 9.94 -20.64
N GLU A 18 8.99 10.15 -19.49
CA GLU A 18 9.32 9.08 -18.56
C GLU A 18 8.02 8.66 -17.86
N GLU A 19 7.32 7.67 -18.42
CA GLU A 19 6.21 7.02 -17.72
C GLU A 19 6.79 5.97 -16.76
N SER A 20 6.47 6.07 -15.47
CA SER A 20 6.87 5.06 -14.50
C SER A 20 6.19 3.73 -14.84
N PHE A 21 6.95 2.64 -14.84
CA PHE A 21 6.44 1.29 -15.19
C PHE A 21 5.23 0.85 -14.34
N ILE A 22 5.11 1.36 -13.11
CA ILE A 22 3.95 1.18 -12.22
C ILE A 22 3.57 2.52 -11.58
N THR A 23 2.30 2.68 -11.19
CA THR A 23 1.85 3.83 -10.39
C THR A 23 2.17 3.64 -8.90
N ILE A 24 2.08 4.73 -8.12
CA ILE A 24 2.28 4.68 -6.66
C ILE A 24 1.19 3.84 -5.98
N GLU A 25 -0.04 3.88 -6.48
CA GLU A 25 -1.15 3.07 -5.99
C GLU A 25 -0.95 1.59 -6.31
N GLU A 26 -0.44 1.26 -7.51
CA GLU A 26 -0.11 -0.12 -7.88
C GLU A 26 1.02 -0.67 -7.00
N TYR A 27 2.07 0.13 -6.79
CA TYR A 27 3.13 -0.21 -5.85
C TYR A 27 2.60 -0.40 -4.42
N GLY A 28 1.75 0.52 -3.97
CA GLY A 28 1.10 0.47 -2.66
C GLY A 28 0.21 -0.75 -2.47
N LYS A 29 -0.52 -1.16 -3.51
CA LYS A 29 -1.36 -2.36 -3.51
C LYS A 29 -0.54 -3.63 -3.33
N GLU A 30 0.60 -3.74 -4.01
CA GLU A 30 1.48 -4.90 -3.87
C GLU A 30 2.18 -4.93 -2.50
N LEU A 31 2.58 -3.76 -1.98
CA LEU A 31 3.07 -3.64 -0.61
C LEU A 31 1.99 -4.00 0.43
N TYR A 32 0.74 -3.59 0.23
CA TYR A 32 -0.37 -3.91 1.12
C TYR A 32 -0.61 -5.42 1.22
N LYS A 33 -0.38 -6.14 0.12
CA LYS A 33 -0.40 -7.61 0.10
C LYS A 33 0.85 -8.22 0.73
N ASN A 34 2.02 -7.61 0.52
CA ASN A 34 3.32 -8.19 0.89
C ASN A 34 4.28 -7.16 1.55
N PRO A 35 4.01 -6.67 2.77
CA PRO A 35 4.77 -5.59 3.43
C PRO A 35 6.07 -6.08 4.11
N ARG A 36 6.73 -7.11 3.55
CA ARG A 36 7.86 -7.85 4.17
C ARG A 36 7.45 -8.55 5.49
N GLY A 37 6.26 -9.14 5.49
CA GLY A 37 5.68 -9.83 6.63
C GLY A 37 4.30 -10.39 6.25
N ILE A 38 3.44 -10.57 7.25
CA ILE A 38 2.03 -10.93 6.98
C ILE A 38 1.38 -9.76 6.23
N GLY A 39 0.69 -10.07 5.13
CA GLY A 39 -0.06 -9.09 4.34
C GLY A 39 -1.13 -8.36 5.15
N CYS A 40 -1.21 -7.04 5.00
CA CYS A 40 -2.25 -6.21 5.63
C CYS A 40 -3.66 -6.72 5.25
N ILE A 41 -3.80 -7.19 4.01
CA ILE A 41 -5.01 -7.79 3.43
C ILE A 41 -5.62 -8.92 4.28
N HIS A 42 -4.80 -9.70 4.98
CA HIS A 42 -5.28 -10.84 5.77
C HIS A 42 -6.02 -10.43 7.04
N CYS A 43 -5.80 -9.20 7.50
CA CYS A 43 -6.47 -8.65 8.68
C CYS A 43 -7.48 -7.57 8.30
N HIS A 44 -7.11 -6.66 7.41
CA HIS A 44 -7.89 -5.47 7.07
C HIS A 44 -8.76 -5.62 5.81
N GLY A 45 -8.78 -6.80 5.19
CA GLY A 45 -9.56 -7.05 3.97
C GLY A 45 -8.89 -6.49 2.72
N SER A 46 -9.48 -6.71 1.54
CA SER A 46 -8.90 -6.28 0.25
C SER A 46 -8.85 -4.76 0.06
N ASP A 47 -9.69 -4.03 0.79
CA ASP A 47 -9.90 -2.59 0.66
C ASP A 47 -9.61 -1.81 1.95
N GLY A 48 -9.09 -2.48 2.98
CA GLY A 48 -8.74 -1.83 4.24
C GLY A 48 -9.90 -1.57 5.20
N ARG A 49 -11.13 -2.05 4.91
CA ARG A 49 -12.29 -1.81 5.77
C ARG A 49 -12.36 -2.67 7.04
N GLY A 50 -11.37 -3.53 7.26
CA GLY A 50 -11.31 -4.38 8.45
C GLY A 50 -12.10 -5.67 8.28
N GLY A 51 -12.26 -6.41 9.38
CA GLY A 51 -12.94 -7.69 9.35
C GLY A 51 -12.73 -8.53 10.59
N VAL A 52 -13.39 -9.69 10.64
CA VAL A 52 -13.14 -10.71 11.66
C VAL A 52 -11.87 -11.47 11.29
N ILE A 53 -10.85 -11.38 12.14
CA ILE A 53 -9.60 -12.12 11.99
C ILE A 53 -9.77 -13.54 12.52
N ALA A 54 -10.37 -13.67 13.70
CA ALA A 54 -10.56 -14.98 14.34
C ALA A 54 -11.72 -14.96 15.34
N SER A 55 -12.34 -16.12 15.52
CA SER A 55 -13.26 -16.40 16.62
C SER A 55 -12.61 -17.45 17.52
N TYR A 56 -12.59 -17.19 18.83
CA TYR A 56 -11.93 -18.06 19.81
C TYR A 56 -12.66 -18.04 21.15
N LYS A 57 -12.28 -18.93 22.07
CA LYS A 57 -12.78 -18.94 23.45
C LYS A 57 -11.64 -18.63 24.40
N HIS A 58 -11.88 -17.75 25.37
CA HIS A 58 -10.96 -17.52 26.47
C HIS A 58 -11.73 -17.70 27.79
N LYS A 59 -11.28 -18.65 28.62
CA LYS A 59 -11.98 -19.02 29.88
C LYS A 59 -13.46 -19.35 29.65
N ASN A 60 -13.74 -20.16 28.62
CA ASN A 60 -15.09 -20.53 28.16
C ASN A 60 -15.98 -19.38 27.66
N ILE A 61 -15.48 -18.15 27.57
CA ILE A 61 -16.21 -17.00 27.03
C ILE A 61 -15.84 -16.84 25.56
N PRO A 62 -16.81 -16.85 24.61
CA PRO A 62 -16.57 -16.55 23.22
C PRO A 62 -16.00 -15.13 23.03
N LYS A 63 -15.01 -15.01 22.16
CA LYS A 63 -14.34 -13.76 21.79
C LYS A 63 -14.16 -13.69 20.28
N ILE A 64 -14.19 -12.48 19.75
CA ILE A 64 -13.95 -12.20 18.35
C ILE A 64 -12.80 -11.20 18.27
N LEU A 65 -11.75 -11.57 17.54
CA LEU A 65 -10.67 -10.67 17.16
C LEU A 65 -11.06 -10.00 15.84
N LYS A 66 -11.10 -8.67 15.84
CA LYS A 66 -11.46 -7.88 14.65
C LYS A 66 -10.37 -6.85 14.33
N ALA A 67 -10.10 -6.65 13.05
CA ALA A 67 -9.34 -5.51 12.57
C ALA A 67 -10.28 -4.31 12.32
N PRO A 68 -9.83 -3.08 12.63
CA PRO A 68 -10.60 -1.87 12.32
C PRO A 68 -10.53 -1.50 10.84
N ASP A 69 -11.45 -0.64 10.42
CA ASP A 69 -11.37 0.12 9.17
C ASP A 69 -10.18 1.10 9.26
N ILE A 70 -9.25 0.99 8.32
CA ILE A 70 -8.05 1.85 8.22
C ILE A 70 -8.14 2.89 7.10
N THR A 71 -9.21 2.88 6.30
CA THR A 71 -9.47 3.86 5.23
C THR A 71 -9.91 5.22 5.77
N VAL A 72 -10.32 5.27 7.04
CA VAL A 72 -10.78 6.50 7.72
C VAL A 72 -9.65 7.23 8.46
N LEU A 73 -8.43 6.71 8.43
CA LEU A 73 -7.30 7.27 9.16
C LEU A 73 -6.59 8.36 8.36
N ASP A 74 -6.14 9.40 9.03
CA ASP A 74 -5.12 10.30 8.46
C ASP A 74 -3.76 9.60 8.36
N PHE A 75 -2.86 10.13 7.53
CA PHE A 75 -1.58 9.52 7.25
C PHE A 75 -0.68 9.38 8.50
N GLU A 76 -0.67 10.37 9.39
CA GLU A 76 0.17 10.33 10.60
C GLU A 76 -0.32 9.26 11.57
N THR A 77 -1.63 9.13 11.73
CA THR A 77 -2.25 8.06 12.51
C THR A 77 -1.97 6.69 11.87
N PHE A 78 -2.12 6.55 10.55
CA PHE A 78 -1.81 5.32 9.82
C PHE A 78 -0.35 4.90 10.01
N LYS A 79 0.60 5.81 9.78
CA LYS A 79 2.05 5.60 9.96
C LYS A 79 2.37 5.17 11.38
N LYS A 80 1.89 5.93 12.37
CA LYS A 80 2.12 5.65 13.78
C LYS A 80 1.63 4.25 14.14
N ARG A 81 0.40 3.88 13.77
CA ARG A 81 -0.18 2.57 14.12
C ARG A 81 0.52 1.41 13.39
N THR A 82 0.96 1.62 12.16
CA THR A 82 1.64 0.59 11.35
C THR A 82 3.03 0.26 11.89
N LEU A 83 3.74 1.25 12.45
CA LEU A 83 5.07 1.08 13.02
C LEU A 83 5.06 0.71 14.51
N MET A 84 3.89 0.73 15.15
CA MET A 84 3.73 0.37 16.56
C MET A 84 3.71 -1.13 16.75
N ASP A 85 4.42 -1.61 17.77
CA ASP A 85 4.35 -2.99 18.23
C ASP A 85 3.26 -3.11 19.30
N LYS A 86 2.01 -3.33 18.88
CA LYS A 86 0.87 -3.46 19.81
C LYS A 86 -0.17 -4.46 19.33
N GLY A 87 -0.54 -5.36 20.25
CA GLY A 87 -1.63 -6.30 20.05
C GLY A 87 -1.24 -7.45 19.14
N VAL A 88 -2.06 -7.73 18.13
CA VAL A 88 -1.85 -8.83 17.18
C VAL A 88 -1.28 -8.36 15.84
N MET A 89 -1.20 -7.04 15.63
CA MET A 89 -0.71 -6.47 14.38
C MET A 89 0.82 -6.65 14.32
N PRO A 90 1.37 -7.21 13.22
CA PRO A 90 2.81 -7.36 13.08
C PRO A 90 3.52 -6.01 13.07
N LYS A 91 4.75 -5.98 13.60
CA LYS A 91 5.66 -4.85 13.41
C LYS A 91 6.26 -4.92 12.01
N TYR A 92 6.18 -3.82 11.26
CA TYR A 92 6.78 -3.70 9.94
C TYR A 92 8.04 -2.83 9.95
N HIS A 93 8.92 -3.07 8.97
CA HIS A 93 10.08 -2.24 8.67
C HIS A 93 9.89 -1.62 7.28
N LEU A 94 8.95 -0.67 7.21
CA LEU A 94 8.61 0.08 6.00
C LEU A 94 9.20 1.49 6.09
N THR A 95 9.60 2.04 4.96
CA THR A 95 9.99 3.44 4.85
C THR A 95 8.77 4.35 4.77
N ASP A 96 8.96 5.65 5.00
CA ASP A 96 7.89 6.64 4.88
C ASP A 96 7.26 6.64 3.48
N THR A 97 8.07 6.49 2.43
CA THR A 97 7.59 6.44 1.03
C THR A 97 6.73 5.21 0.77
N GLU A 98 7.07 4.07 1.38
CA GLU A 98 6.29 2.83 1.25
C GLU A 98 4.97 2.92 2.01
N LEU A 99 4.98 3.55 3.18
CA LEU A 99 3.76 3.86 3.92
C LEU A 99 2.86 4.80 3.13
N GLN A 100 3.42 5.82 2.48
CA GLN A 100 2.68 6.72 1.60
C GLN A 100 2.07 5.97 0.40
N ALA A 101 2.80 5.04 -0.20
CA ALA A 101 2.28 4.23 -1.31
C ALA A 101 1.08 3.38 -0.87
N ILE A 102 1.20 2.67 0.27
CA ILE A 102 0.07 1.89 0.83
C ILE A 102 -1.10 2.82 1.15
N PHE A 103 -0.84 3.98 1.76
CA PHE A 103 -1.87 4.95 2.10
C PHE A 103 -2.58 5.48 0.85
N ALA A 104 -1.85 5.79 -0.22
CA ALA A 104 -2.40 6.21 -1.50
C ALA A 104 -3.31 5.13 -2.10
N PHE A 105 -2.89 3.86 -2.08
CA PHE A 105 -3.73 2.73 -2.49
C PHE A 105 -5.04 2.64 -1.68
N LEU A 106 -4.99 2.81 -0.35
CA LEU A 106 -6.18 2.72 0.49
C LEU A 106 -7.19 3.86 0.23
N HIS A 107 -6.72 5.02 -0.22
CA HIS A 107 -7.56 6.20 -0.45
C HIS A 107 -7.97 6.39 -1.91
N SER A 108 -7.23 5.82 -2.88
CA SER A 108 -7.64 5.82 -4.28
C SER A 108 -8.89 4.97 -4.52
N ASN A 109 -9.08 3.91 -3.73
CA ASN A 109 -10.27 3.05 -3.80
C ASN A 109 -11.55 3.67 -3.18
N LEU A 110 -11.47 4.87 -2.59
CA LEU A 110 -12.62 5.59 -2.04
C LEU A 110 -13.41 6.35 -3.12
N ASN A 111 -12.88 6.46 -4.34
CA ASN A 111 -13.54 7.02 -5.51
C ASN A 111 -13.53 6.02 -6.69
N PRO A 112 -14.30 4.91 -6.61
CA PRO A 112 -14.48 3.99 -7.73
C PRO A 112 -15.29 4.59 -8.88
#